data_AF-A0A1Q5TQZ6-F1
#
_entry.id   AF-A0A1Q5TQZ6-F1
#
_cell.length_a   1.000
_cell.length_b   1.000
_cell.length_c   1.000
_cell.angle_alpha   90.00
_cell.angle_beta   90.00
_cell.angle_gamma   90.00
#
_symmetry.space_group_name_H-M   'P 1'
#
loop_
_entity.id
_entity.type
_entity.pdbx_description
1 polymer ?
#
loop_
_entity_poly.entity_id
_entity_poly.type
_entity_poly.pdbx_seq_one_letter_code
_entity_poly.pdbx_strand_id
1 'polypeptide(L)' 'MVVHQAVVFHGESIMRRFNPKTLTEVLPAIHDTEGSIELPDDCWFFREREIPQGKLLSVNEAGEPILIDVPTE' A
#
# COMPACT_ATOMS: atom_id res chain seq x y z
N MET A 1 -14.82 11.23 -30.68
CA MET A 1 -15.41 10.71 -29.43
C MET A 1 -14.34 9.87 -28.75
N VAL A 2 -13.73 10.37 -27.68
CA VAL A 2 -12.77 9.59 -26.89
C VAL A 2 -13.58 8.84 -25.85
N VAL A 3 -13.67 7.52 -26.00
CA VAL A 3 -14.30 6.65 -25.01
C VAL A 3 -13.31 6.54 -23.86
N HIS A 4 -13.43 7.41 -22.86
CA HIS A 4 -12.81 7.18 -21.57
C HIS A 4 -13.54 5.98 -20.96
N GLN A 5 -12.97 4.78 -21.09
CA GLN A 5 -13.36 3.67 -20.23
C GLN A 5 -12.92 4.04 -18.82
N ALA A 6 -13.81 4.68 -18.06
CA ALA A 6 -13.69 4.73 -16.63
C ALA A 6 -13.94 3.31 -16.12
N VAL A 7 -12.93 2.72 -15.48
CA VAL A 7 -13.10 1.46 -14.77
C VAL A 7 -14.03 1.74 -13.58
N VAL A 8 -15.28 1.29 -13.68
CA VAL A 8 -16.29 1.44 -12.62
C VAL A 8 -16.14 0.26 -11.66
N PHE A 9 -15.39 0.43 -10.58
CA PHE A 9 -15.35 -0.53 -9.49
C PHE A 9 -16.66 -0.46 -8.71
N HIS A 10 -17.49 -1.49 -8.84
CA HIS A 10 -18.74 -1.62 -8.11
C HIS A 10 -18.45 -2.00 -6.66
N GLY A 11 -18.69 -1.08 -5.72
CA GLY A 11 -19.35 -1.32 -4.41
C GLY A 11 -18.88 -2.43 -3.48
N GLU A 12 -17.75 -3.09 -3.70
CA GLU A 12 -17.12 -4.00 -2.73
C GLU A 12 -15.89 -3.27 -2.17
N SER A 13 -15.70 -3.29 -0.85
CA SER A 13 -14.47 -2.79 -0.23
C SER A 13 -13.27 -3.37 -0.98
N ILE A 14 -12.52 -2.54 -1.70
CA ILE A 14 -11.33 -2.99 -2.43
C ILE A 14 -10.25 -3.15 -1.37
N MET A 15 -10.29 -4.29 -0.67
CA MET A 15 -9.29 -4.67 0.32
C MET A 15 -7.91 -4.56 -0.33
N ARG A 16 -7.14 -3.57 0.13
CA ARG A 16 -5.82 -3.28 -0.43
C ARG A 16 -4.83 -4.30 0.10
N ARG A 17 -3.87 -4.71 -0.72
CA ARG A 17 -2.84 -5.65 -0.32
C ARG A 17 -1.49 -4.96 -0.24
N PHE A 18 -0.72 -5.28 0.80
CA PHE A 18 0.63 -4.76 1.01
C PHE A 18 1.61 -5.91 1.14
N ASN A 19 2.78 -5.77 0.50
CA ASN A 19 3.87 -6.73 0.63
C ASN A 19 4.88 -6.23 1.68
N PRO A 20 4.94 -6.85 2.86
CA PRO A 20 5.87 -6.44 3.92
C PRO A 20 7.34 -6.72 3.59
N LYS A 21 7.64 -7.58 2.62
CA LYS A 21 9.03 -7.88 2.21
C LYS A 21 9.58 -6.80 1.28
N THR A 22 8.76 -6.34 0.35
CA THR A 22 9.16 -5.37 -0.68
C THR A 22 8.72 -3.95 -0.36
N LEU A 23 7.89 -3.76 0.68
CA LEU A 23 7.34 -2.47 1.12
C LEU A 23 6.49 -1.78 0.04
N THR A 24 5.71 -2.54 -0.72
CA THR A 24 4.93 -2.03 -1.87
C THR A 24 3.48 -2.49 -1.86
N GLU A 25 2.62 -1.74 -2.55
CA GLU A 25 1.26 -2.16 -2.83
C GLU A 25 1.26 -3.38 -3.77
N VAL A 26 0.44 -4.36 -3.43
CA VAL A 26 0.20 -5.56 -4.24
C VAL A 26 -1.09 -5.35 -5.01
N LEU A 27 -0.97 -5.33 -6.33
CA LEU A 27 -2.09 -5.28 -7.24
C LEU A 27 -2.38 -6.72 -7.69
N PRO A 28 -3.48 -7.37 -7.25
CA PRO A 28 -3.70 -8.81 -7.47
C PRO A 28 -3.72 -9.25 -8.93
N ALA A 29 -4.04 -8.33 -9.85
CA ALA A 29 -4.04 -8.61 -11.29
C ALA A 29 -2.64 -8.52 -11.94
N ILE A 30 -1.62 -8.07 -11.20
CA ILE A 30 -0.28 -7.74 -11.72
C ILE A 30 0.84 -8.41 -10.90
N HIS A 31 0.70 -8.42 -9.57
CA HIS A 31 1.69 -8.92 -8.62
C HIS A 31 1.29 -10.28 -8.05
N ASP A 32 2.28 -11.09 -7.69
CA ASP A 32 2.04 -12.24 -6.82
C ASP A 32 1.55 -11.76 -5.44
N THR A 33 0.47 -12.38 -4.97
CA THR A 33 -0.16 -12.04 -3.68
C THR A 33 0.39 -12.87 -2.52
N GLU A 34 1.27 -13.84 -2.77
CA GLU A 34 1.85 -14.67 -1.72
C GLU A 34 2.61 -13.81 -0.69
N GLY A 35 2.27 -14.00 0.59
CA GLY A 35 2.87 -13.25 1.70
C GLY A 35 2.46 -11.78 1.78
N SER A 36 1.49 -11.34 0.98
CA SER A 36 0.84 -10.04 1.18
C SER A 36 -0.15 -10.07 2.34
N ILE A 37 -0.30 -8.94 3.02
CA ILE A 37 -1.36 -8.72 4.02
C ILE A 37 -2.47 -7.86 3.43
N GLU A 38 -3.68 -8.02 3.94
CA GLU A 38 -4.80 -7.15 3.62
C GLU A 38 -4.83 -5.97 4.59
N LEU A 39 -5.05 -4.78 4.05
CA LEU A 39 -5.19 -3.54 4.80
C LEU A 39 -6.64 -3.05 4.67
N PRO A 40 -7.18 -2.41 5.71
CA PRO A 40 -8.42 -1.67 5.62
C PRO A 40 -8.40 -0.65 4.45
N ASP A 41 -9.54 -0.42 3.82
CA ASP A 41 -9.65 0.48 2.67
C ASP A 41 -9.18 1.92 2.95
N ASP A 42 -9.22 2.34 4.21
CA ASP A 42 -8.79 3.65 4.70
C ASP A 42 -7.30 3.70 5.12
N CYS A 43 -6.63 2.55 5.23
CA CYS A 43 -5.21 2.41 5.52
C CYS A 43 -4.36 2.62 4.25
N TRP A 44 -4.43 3.85 3.73
CA TRP A 44 -3.65 4.26 2.58
C TRP A 44 -2.38 5.01 3.00
N PHE A 45 -1.22 4.36 2.85
CA PHE A 45 0.10 4.92 3.10
C PHE A 45 0.60 5.81 1.95
N PHE A 46 0.19 5.56 0.71
CA PHE A 46 0.63 6.32 -0.48
C PHE A 46 -0.19 7.59 -0.73
N ARG A 47 -0.80 8.17 0.31
CA ARG A 47 -1.70 9.34 0.19
C ARG A 47 -0.85 10.58 0.06
N GLU A 48 0.29 10.51 0.72
CA GLU A 48 1.41 11.41 0.55
C GLU A 48 2.20 10.98 -0.68
N ARG A 49 2.67 11.96 -1.46
CA ARG A 49 3.48 11.70 -2.66
C ARG A 49 4.87 11.21 -2.31
N GLU A 50 5.33 11.48 -1.09
CA GLU A 50 6.69 11.29 -0.63
C GLU A 50 6.68 10.89 0.85
N ILE A 51 7.67 10.14 1.29
CA ILE A 51 7.87 9.85 2.71
C ILE A 51 8.38 11.14 3.39
N PRO A 52 7.80 11.56 4.53
CA PRO A 52 8.27 12.75 5.24
C PRO A 52 9.76 12.73 5.55
N GLN A 53 10.41 13.91 5.49
CA GLN A 53 11.83 14.02 5.80
C GLN A 53 12.13 13.50 7.21
N GLY A 54 13.20 12.71 7.34
CA GLY A 54 13.59 12.09 8.61
C GLY A 54 12.76 10.87 9.00
N LYS A 55 11.84 10.42 8.15
CA LYS A 55 11.09 9.17 8.31
C LYS A 55 11.55 8.10 7.32
N LEU A 56 11.30 6.85 7.67
CA LEU A 56 11.48 5.67 6.84
C LEU A 56 10.22 4.80 6.89
N LEU A 57 9.81 4.25 5.74
CA LEU A 57 8.77 3.22 5.69
C LEU A 57 9.34 1.90 6.21
N SER A 58 8.65 1.30 7.17
CA SER A 58 8.99 0.03 7.79
C SER A 58 7.73 -0.81 8.02
N VAL A 59 7.88 -1.94 8.69
CA VAL A 59 6.80 -2.90 8.95
C VAL A 59 6.77 -3.24 10.45
N ASN A 60 5.58 -3.26 11.03
CA ASN A 60 5.39 -3.70 12.41
C ASN A 60 5.35 -5.24 12.54
N GLU A 61 5.18 -5.76 13.75
CA GLU A 61 5.12 -7.20 14.01
C GLU A 61 3.93 -7.91 13.32
N ALA A 62 2.86 -7.16 13.01
CA ALA A 62 1.69 -7.66 12.32
C ALA A 62 1.84 -7.66 10.78
N GLY A 63 2.96 -7.18 10.25
CA GLY A 63 3.16 -7.05 8.80
C GLY A 63 2.61 -5.74 8.21
N GLU A 64 2.09 -4.85 9.04
CA GLU A 64 1.48 -3.58 8.60
C GLU A 64 2.53 -2.50 8.40
N PRO A 65 2.34 -1.59 7.42
CA PRO A 65 3.29 -0.52 7.17
C PRO A 65 3.28 0.50 8.31
N ILE A 66 4.43 1.03 8.68
CA ILE A 66 4.59 2.11 9.67
C ILE A 66 5.68 3.09 9.23
N LEU A 67 5.62 4.33 9.70
CA LEU A 67 6.72 5.29 9.58
C LEU A 67 7.54 5.29 10.86
N ILE A 68 8.84 5.04 10.74
CA ILE A 68 9.80 5.15 11.85
C ILE A 68 10.74 6.33 11.61
N ASP A 69 11.39 6.81 12.67
CA ASP A 69 12.49 7.77 12.51
C ASP A 69 13.69 7.11 11.83
N VAL A 70 14.37 7.86 10.97
CA VAL A 70 15.65 7.40 10.40
C VAL A 70 16.62 7.16 11.56
N PRO A 71 17.22 5.96 11.67
CA PRO A 71 18.16 5.66 12.74
C PRO A 71 19.31 6.66 12.72
N THR A 72 19.55 7.32 13.86
CA THR A 72 20.81 8.03 14.10
C THR A 72 21.88 6.97 14.35
N GLU A 73 22.96 7.00 13.55
CA GLU A 73 24.15 6.15 13.72
C GLU A 73 24.80 6.29 15.11
#